data_AF-A0A953YIB3-F1
#
_entry.id   AF-A0A953YIB3-F1
#
_cell.length_a   1.000
_cell.length_b   1.000
_cell.length_c   1.000
_cell.angle_alpha   90.00
_cell.angle_beta   90.00
_cell.angle_gamma   90.00
#
_symmetry.space_group_name_H-M   'P 1'
#
loop_
_entity.id
_entity.type
_entity.pdbx_description
1 polymer ?
#
loop_
_entity_poly.entity_id
_entity_poly.type
_entity_poly.pdbx_seq_one_letter_code
_entity_poly.pdbx_strand_id
1 'polypeptide(L)'
;ELFDAGRAWLGHRRGGLGWATIAACGGFAAINGSSVATAATMSQVALPEMRRAGYDPGLSAGMIAAGGTLGIMIPPSTILVLYGIMTEVDIAALFAAGVVPGLLAVALYLGLLQWLAMRDGSRMPLGETHSWGERLATLRALWAVLLLFLFVLGGIYGGLFTVQEAAGIGASGTLVIGVVRGRLRWAQIRAALIDALRVSSAIMTIVVGAFLFGY
;
A
#
# COMPACT_ATOMS: atom_id res chain seq x y z
N GLU A 1 -10.95 -6.20 -0.70
CA GLU A 1 -10.29 -7.27 0.06
C GLU A 1 -9.49 -6.75 1.26
N LEU A 2 -8.37 -6.03 1.06
CA LEU A 2 -7.58 -5.45 2.16
C LEU A 2 -8.40 -4.51 3.07
N PHE A 3 -9.18 -3.61 2.47
CA PHE A 3 -10.07 -2.71 3.20
C PHE A 3 -11.18 -3.46 3.95
N ASP A 4 -11.79 -4.46 3.31
CA ASP A 4 -12.86 -5.27 3.92
C ASP A 4 -12.32 -6.11 5.09
N ALA A 5 -11.09 -6.62 4.99
CA ALA A 5 -10.42 -7.31 6.08
C ALA A 5 -10.13 -6.38 7.26
N GLY A 6 -9.59 -5.18 6.98
CA GLY A 6 -9.43 -4.15 8.00
C GLY A 6 -10.76 -3.83 8.68
N ARG A 7 -11.84 -3.67 7.91
CA ARG A 7 -13.18 -3.36 8.43
C ARG A 7 -13.73 -4.47 9.30
N ALA A 8 -13.62 -5.73 8.87
CA ALA A 8 -14.10 -6.88 9.63
C ALA A 8 -13.39 -7.03 10.98
N TRP A 9 -12.07 -6.83 11.00
CA TRP A 9 -11.23 -7.03 12.18
C TRP A 9 -11.13 -5.83 13.12
N LEU A 10 -11.29 -4.61 12.61
CA LEU A 10 -11.01 -3.38 13.37
C LEU A 10 -12.23 -2.44 13.43
N GLY A 11 -13.26 -2.65 12.61
CA GLY A 11 -14.46 -1.81 12.49
C GLY A 11 -15.33 -1.73 13.75
N HIS A 12 -15.24 -2.73 14.64
CA HIS A 12 -16.07 -2.82 15.86
C HIS A 12 -15.70 -1.81 16.97
N ARG A 13 -14.71 -0.94 16.76
CA ARG A 13 -14.34 0.14 17.69
C ARG A 13 -14.66 1.52 17.09
N ARG A 14 -14.82 2.53 17.96
CA ARG A 14 -14.81 3.94 17.53
C ARG A 14 -13.50 4.23 16.80
N GLY A 15 -13.55 4.74 15.57
CA GLY A 15 -12.37 4.90 14.70
C GLY A 15 -11.99 3.64 13.90
N GLY A 16 -12.74 2.55 14.00
CA GLY A 16 -12.40 1.26 13.41
C GLY A 16 -12.28 1.24 11.89
N LEU A 17 -13.07 2.06 11.19
CA LEU A 17 -12.93 2.28 9.75
C LEU A 17 -11.61 2.99 9.40
N GLY A 18 -11.13 3.89 10.26
CA GLY A 18 -9.83 4.54 10.07
C GLY A 18 -8.67 3.56 10.22
N TRP A 19 -8.74 2.68 11.23
CA TRP A 19 -7.79 1.59 11.42
C TRP A 19 -7.77 0.64 10.22
N ALA A 20 -8.95 0.29 9.70
CA ALA A 20 -9.11 -0.50 8.49
C ALA A 20 -8.44 0.15 7.27
N THR A 21 -8.64 1.46 7.08
CA THR A 21 -8.03 2.21 5.99
C THR A 21 -6.51 2.21 6.08
N ILE A 22 -5.92 2.52 7.24
CA ILE A 22 -4.46 2.54 7.38
C ILE A 22 -3.86 1.14 7.19
N ALA A 23 -4.48 0.10 7.76
CA ALA A 23 -4.03 -1.27 7.56
C ALA A 23 -4.13 -1.70 6.08
N ALA A 24 -5.22 -1.33 5.40
CA ALA A 24 -5.40 -1.61 3.99
C ALA A 24 -4.41 -0.84 3.12
N CYS A 25 -4.15 0.43 3.42
CA CYS A 25 -3.11 1.22 2.77
C CYS A 25 -1.74 0.56 2.95
N GLY A 26 -1.38 0.15 4.17
CA GLY A 26 -0.09 -0.48 4.44
C GLY A 26 0.08 -1.83 3.74
N GLY A 27 -0.95 -2.68 3.74
CA GLY A 27 -0.90 -3.96 3.03
C GLY A 27 -0.94 -3.81 1.51
N PHE A 28 -1.66 -2.82 0.98
CA PHE A 28 -1.68 -2.53 -0.46
C PHE A 28 -0.35 -1.90 -0.92
N ALA A 29 0.23 -1.02 -0.09
CA ALA A 29 1.57 -0.47 -0.25
C ALA A 29 2.63 -1.58 -0.39
N ALA A 30 2.55 -2.61 0.45
CA ALA A 30 3.43 -3.78 0.40
C ALA A 30 3.27 -4.64 -0.88
N ILE A 31 2.34 -4.32 -1.77
CA ILE A 31 2.16 -5.03 -3.04
C ILE A 31 2.61 -4.15 -4.20
N ASN A 32 2.17 -2.89 -4.19
CA ASN A 32 2.35 -2.00 -5.33
C ASN A 32 3.59 -1.10 -5.22
N GLY A 33 4.19 -0.96 -4.03
CA GLY A 33 5.38 -0.14 -3.78
C GLY A 33 5.28 1.32 -4.24
N SER A 34 4.05 1.87 -4.30
CA SER A 34 3.72 3.18 -4.86
C SER A 34 2.72 3.91 -3.97
N SER A 35 3.17 5.03 -3.40
CA SER A 35 2.32 5.91 -2.59
C SER A 35 1.17 6.53 -3.38
N VAL A 36 1.44 6.93 -4.63
CA VAL A 36 0.43 7.58 -5.48
C VAL A 36 -0.66 6.58 -5.87
N ALA A 37 -0.26 5.36 -6.27
CA ALA A 37 -1.22 4.31 -6.62
C ALA A 37 -2.05 3.88 -5.40
N THR A 38 -1.42 3.80 -4.23
CA THR A 38 -2.09 3.49 -2.97
C THR A 38 -3.12 4.56 -2.62
N ALA A 39 -2.74 5.84 -2.62
CA ALA A 39 -3.64 6.95 -2.34
C ALA A 39 -4.81 7.01 -3.34
N ALA A 40 -4.54 6.85 -4.64
CA ALA A 40 -5.58 6.88 -5.68
C ALA A 40 -6.59 5.75 -5.51
N THR A 41 -6.12 4.53 -5.32
CA THR A 41 -6.99 3.35 -5.17
C THR A 41 -7.80 3.43 -3.88
N MET A 42 -7.15 3.75 -2.76
CA MET A 42 -7.82 3.82 -1.46
C MET A 42 -8.78 5.02 -1.37
N SER A 43 -8.52 6.12 -2.08
CA SER A 43 -9.48 7.22 -2.19
C SER A 43 -10.77 6.81 -2.90
N GLN A 44 -10.70 5.92 -3.89
CA GLN A 44 -11.90 5.44 -4.57
C GLN A 44 -12.69 4.41 -3.77
N VAL A 45 -12.00 3.60 -2.94
CA VAL A 45 -12.63 2.50 -2.20
C VAL A 45 -13.04 2.92 -0.79
N ALA A 46 -12.15 3.53 -0.02
CA ALA A 46 -12.37 3.84 1.40
C ALA A 46 -13.13 5.15 1.61
N LEU A 47 -12.88 6.19 0.81
CA LEU A 47 -13.49 7.51 1.03
C LEU A 47 -15.02 7.52 0.94
N PRO A 48 -15.67 6.86 -0.06
CA PRO A 48 -17.12 6.80 -0.13
C PRO A 48 -17.73 6.06 1.07
N GLU A 49 -17.10 4.98 1.51
CA GLU A 49 -17.55 4.17 2.66
C GLU A 49 -17.42 4.94 3.98
N MET A 50 -16.29 5.63 4.20
CA MET A 50 -16.11 6.48 5.38
C MET A 50 -17.16 7.59 5.44
N ARG A 51 -17.47 8.22 4.29
CA ARG A 51 -18.55 9.22 4.21
C ARG A 51 -19.93 8.63 4.53
N ARG A 52 -20.25 7.44 4.00
CA ARG A 52 -21.51 6.72 4.32
C ARG A 52 -21.60 6.38 5.80
N ALA A 53 -20.49 6.00 6.41
CA ALA A 53 -20.40 5.74 7.84
C ALA A 53 -20.47 7.01 8.70
N GLY A 54 -20.48 8.21 8.12
CA GLY A 54 -20.58 9.48 8.84
C GLY A 54 -19.24 10.03 9.36
N TYR A 55 -18.10 9.61 8.80
CA TYR A 55 -16.81 10.19 9.14
C TYR A 55 -16.68 11.60 8.58
N ASP A 56 -15.95 12.45 9.32
CA ASP A 56 -15.58 13.78 8.86
C ASP A 56 -14.81 13.71 7.51
N PRO A 57 -15.21 14.49 6.48
CA PRO A 57 -14.58 14.42 5.15
C PRO A 57 -13.10 14.79 5.15
N GLY A 58 -12.71 15.81 5.92
CA GLY A 58 -11.32 16.26 6.00
C GLY A 58 -10.42 15.23 6.66
N LEU A 59 -10.90 14.66 7.77
CA LEU A 59 -10.24 13.58 8.48
C LEU A 59 -10.12 12.31 7.62
N SER A 60 -11.16 11.96 6.87
CA SER A 60 -11.15 10.80 5.97
C SER A 60 -10.13 10.97 4.84
N ALA A 61 -10.08 12.14 4.20
CA ALA A 61 -9.10 12.44 3.18
C ALA A 61 -7.67 12.44 3.77
N GLY A 62 -7.48 13.04 4.95
CA GLY A 62 -6.21 13.06 5.67
C GLY A 62 -5.70 11.65 6.01
N MET A 63 -6.59 10.75 6.46
CA MET A 63 -6.25 9.36 6.74
C MET A 63 -5.77 8.61 5.50
N ILE A 64 -6.43 8.79 4.36
CA ILE A 64 -6.05 8.14 3.11
C ILE A 64 -4.74 8.73 2.58
N ALA A 65 -4.57 10.05 2.66
CA ALA A 65 -3.32 10.72 2.29
C ALA A 65 -2.14 10.23 3.14
N ALA A 66 -2.31 10.18 4.46
CA ALA A 66 -1.30 9.64 5.39
C ALA A 66 -1.05 8.15 5.15
N GLY A 67 -2.10 7.33 4.95
CA GLY A 67 -1.93 5.92 4.62
C GLY A 67 -1.17 5.72 3.30
N GLY A 68 -1.38 6.59 2.32
CA GLY A 68 -0.64 6.56 1.05
C GLY A 68 0.87 6.74 1.23
N THR A 69 1.33 7.52 2.20
CA THR A 69 2.78 7.72 2.43
C THR A 69 3.49 6.44 2.89
N LEU A 70 2.76 5.49 3.49
CA LEU A 70 3.29 4.17 3.86
C LEU A 70 3.83 3.40 2.64
N GLY A 71 3.32 3.70 1.44
CA GLY A 71 3.80 3.17 0.16
C GLY A 71 5.29 3.41 -0.12
N ILE A 72 5.88 4.44 0.45
CA ILE A 72 7.33 4.70 0.31
C ILE A 72 8.13 3.80 1.23
N MET A 73 7.58 3.44 2.39
CA MET A 73 8.36 2.91 3.51
C MET A 73 8.24 1.40 3.68
N ILE A 74 7.06 0.83 3.40
CA ILE A 74 6.80 -0.61 3.56
C ILE A 74 7.31 -1.33 2.30
N PRO A 75 8.32 -2.21 2.41
CA PRO A 75 8.86 -2.93 1.26
C PRO A 75 7.85 -3.92 0.64
N PRO A 76 7.98 -4.23 -0.67
CA PRO A 76 8.85 -3.59 -1.67
C PRO A 76 8.39 -2.16 -2.02
N SER A 77 9.33 -1.23 -2.20
CA SER A 77 9.04 0.19 -2.49
C SER A 77 9.86 0.73 -3.65
N THR A 78 9.19 1.34 -4.63
CA THR A 78 9.84 1.92 -5.82
C THR A 78 10.81 3.05 -5.46
N ILE A 79 10.46 3.84 -4.44
CA ILE A 79 11.28 4.99 -4.01
C ILE A 79 12.52 4.52 -3.24
N LEU A 80 12.42 3.46 -2.42
CA LEU A 80 13.59 2.86 -1.78
C LEU A 80 14.54 2.23 -2.80
N VAL A 81 14.01 1.59 -3.85
CA VAL A 81 14.82 1.08 -4.97
C VAL A 81 15.56 2.22 -5.66
N LEU A 82 14.86 3.32 -5.98
CA LEU A 82 15.47 4.49 -6.58
C LEU A 82 16.58 5.07 -5.70
N TYR A 83 16.32 5.23 -4.41
CA TYR A 83 17.30 5.71 -3.45
C TYR A 83 18.53 4.79 -3.40
N GLY A 84 18.34 3.47 -3.36
CA GLY A 84 19.43 2.50 -3.40
C GLY A 84 20.28 2.61 -4.67
N ILE A 85 19.65 2.81 -5.82
CA ILE A 85 20.36 3.02 -7.10
C ILE A 85 21.16 4.33 -7.07
N MET A 86 20.56 5.42 -6.60
CA MET A 86 21.21 6.74 -6.56
C MET A 86 22.37 6.82 -5.56
N THR A 87 22.26 6.08 -4.45
CA THR A 87 23.27 6.08 -3.37
C THR A 87 24.24 4.90 -3.46
N GLU A 88 24.08 4.05 -4.48
CA GLU A 88 24.85 2.81 -4.67
C GLU A 88 24.82 1.90 -3.43
N VAL A 89 23.73 1.95 -2.66
CA VAL A 89 23.51 1.12 -1.47
C VAL A 89 22.72 -0.13 -1.84
N ASP A 90 23.03 -1.23 -1.16
CA ASP A 90 22.30 -2.49 -1.31
C ASP A 90 20.79 -2.33 -1.03
N ILE A 91 19.98 -2.68 -2.03
CA ILE A 91 18.51 -2.53 -1.97
C ILE A 91 17.90 -3.52 -0.97
N ALA A 92 18.46 -4.73 -0.85
CA ALA A 92 17.95 -5.73 0.08
C ALA A 92 18.12 -5.29 1.54
N ALA A 93 19.26 -4.67 1.86
CA ALA A 93 19.54 -4.04 3.14
C ALA A 93 18.61 -2.84 3.39
N LEU A 94 18.35 -2.00 2.37
CA LEU A 94 17.39 -0.89 2.48
C LEU A 94 15.97 -1.39 2.75
N PHE A 95 15.54 -2.47 2.10
CA PHE A 95 14.25 -3.09 2.38
C PHE A 95 14.20 -3.63 3.82
N ALA A 96 15.27 -4.26 4.31
CA ALA A 96 15.32 -4.78 5.67
C ALA A 96 15.21 -3.63 6.68
N ALA A 97 15.99 -2.56 6.44
CA ALA A 97 16.00 -1.36 7.24
C ALA A 97 14.64 -0.63 7.21
N GLY A 98 13.90 -0.70 6.10
CA GLY A 98 12.59 -0.07 5.92
C GLY A 98 11.44 -0.73 6.69
N VAL A 99 11.58 -2.00 7.08
CA VAL A 99 10.53 -2.72 7.84
C VAL A 99 10.25 -2.06 9.19
N VAL A 100 11.30 -1.77 9.97
CA VAL A 100 11.16 -1.16 11.30
C VAL A 100 10.48 0.22 11.26
N PRO A 101 10.94 1.21 10.48
CA PRO A 101 10.29 2.51 10.39
C PRO A 101 8.90 2.40 9.76
N GLY A 102 8.67 1.48 8.82
CA GLY A 102 7.36 1.24 8.23
C GLY A 102 6.33 0.76 9.27
N LEU A 103 6.70 -0.24 10.08
CA LEU A 103 5.85 -0.72 11.17
C LEU A 103 5.65 0.34 12.26
N LEU A 104 6.69 1.12 12.57
CA LEU A 104 6.60 2.23 13.51
C LEU A 104 5.62 3.30 13.01
N ALA A 105 5.69 3.69 11.72
CA ALA A 105 4.78 4.65 11.12
C ALA A 105 3.32 4.16 11.17
N VAL A 106 3.09 2.88 10.85
CA VAL A 106 1.77 2.24 11.01
C VAL A 106 1.30 2.35 12.46
N ALA A 107 2.13 1.96 13.43
CA ALA A 107 1.77 2.02 14.84
C ALA A 107 1.46 3.45 15.31
N LEU A 108 2.24 4.44 14.87
CA LEU A 108 2.01 5.85 15.18
C LEU A 108 0.71 6.38 14.56
N TYR A 109 0.39 6.00 13.32
CA TYR A 109 -0.87 6.38 12.67
C TYR A 109 -2.07 5.75 13.37
N LEU A 110 -2.01 4.46 13.70
CA LEU A 110 -3.06 3.79 14.45
C LEU A 110 -3.24 4.40 15.85
N GLY A 111 -2.14 4.71 16.54
CA GLY A 111 -2.13 5.39 17.83
C GLY A 111 -2.76 6.79 17.76
N LEU A 112 -2.40 7.58 16.74
CA LEU A 112 -3.00 8.90 16.50
C LEU A 112 -4.50 8.81 16.25
N LEU A 113 -4.95 7.85 15.43
CA LEU A 113 -6.37 7.63 15.18
C LEU A 113 -7.12 7.24 16.43
N GLN A 114 -6.54 6.39 17.25
CA GLN A 114 -7.14 5.97 18.52
C GLN A 114 -7.21 7.13 19.51
N TRP A 115 -6.20 7.99 19.56
CA TRP A 115 -6.21 9.20 20.36
C TRP A 115 -7.28 10.21 19.87
N LEU A 116 -7.39 10.42 18.56
CA LEU A 116 -8.44 11.25 17.97
C LEU A 116 -9.84 10.71 18.24
N ALA A 117 -10.03 9.39 18.11
CA ALA A 117 -11.31 8.73 18.40
C ALA A 117 -11.72 8.83 19.88
N MET A 118 -10.76 8.89 20.81
CA MET A 118 -11.04 9.13 22.23
C MET A 118 -11.41 10.58 22.53
N ARG A 119 -10.76 11.54 21.87
CA ARG A 119 -11.01 12.98 22.11
C ARG A 119 -12.27 13.49 21.42
N ASP A 120 -12.51 13.06 20.20
CA ASP A 120 -13.60 13.55 19.37
C ASP A 120 -14.24 12.42 18.57
N GLY A 121 -14.86 11.50 19.32
CA GLY A 121 -15.59 10.36 18.75
C GLY A 121 -16.81 10.74 17.91
N SER A 122 -17.20 12.03 17.87
CA SER A 122 -18.28 12.52 17.02
C SER A 122 -17.89 12.53 15.54
N ARG A 123 -16.61 12.74 15.24
CA ARG A 123 -16.04 12.75 13.89
C ARG A 123 -15.66 11.37 13.35
N MET A 124 -15.68 10.36 14.23
CA MET A 124 -15.32 8.97 13.94
C MET A 124 -16.34 8.01 14.59
N PRO A 125 -17.56 7.92 14.03
CA PRO A 125 -18.61 7.05 14.55
C PRO A 125 -18.19 5.57 14.63
N LEU A 126 -18.90 4.82 15.49
CA LEU A 126 -18.70 3.37 15.61
C LEU A 126 -19.01 2.68 14.28
N GLY A 127 -18.10 1.81 13.83
CA GLY A 127 -18.34 0.96 12.68
C GLY A 127 -19.23 -0.23 13.03
N GLU A 128 -19.73 -0.88 11.99
CA GLU A 128 -20.53 -2.10 12.11
C GLU A 128 -19.70 -3.24 12.72
N THR A 129 -20.34 -4.02 13.58
CA THR A 129 -19.74 -5.20 14.19
C THR A 129 -19.83 -6.38 13.22
N HIS A 130 -18.68 -6.91 12.81
CA HIS A 130 -18.60 -8.15 12.04
C HIS A 130 -18.40 -9.36 12.95
N SER A 131 -19.03 -10.49 12.59
CA SER A 131 -18.92 -11.77 13.28
C SER A 131 -17.53 -12.42 13.09
N TRP A 132 -17.14 -13.33 13.99
CA TRP A 132 -15.85 -14.03 13.90
C TRP A 132 -15.67 -14.85 12.61
N GLY A 133 -16.76 -15.37 12.03
CA GLY A 133 -16.74 -16.06 10.74
C GLY A 133 -16.39 -15.13 9.57
N GLU A 134 -16.95 -13.92 9.55
CA GLU A 134 -16.67 -12.89 8.53
C GLU A 134 -15.24 -12.35 8.66
N ARG A 135 -14.73 -12.23 9.89
CA ARG A 135 -13.32 -11.91 10.17
C ARG A 135 -12.37 -12.95 9.57
N LEU A 136 -12.61 -14.24 9.85
CA LEU A 136 -11.72 -15.28 9.33
C LEU A 136 -11.80 -15.41 7.80
N ALA A 137 -12.98 -15.18 7.22
CA ALA A 137 -13.17 -15.17 5.78
C ALA A 137 -12.36 -14.07 5.08
N THR A 138 -12.22 -12.90 5.70
CA THR A 138 -11.42 -11.80 5.14
C THR A 138 -9.91 -12.03 5.23
N LEU A 139 -9.40 -12.75 6.25
CA LEU A 139 -8.00 -13.22 6.27
C LEU A 139 -7.69 -14.17 5.12
N ARG A 140 -8.69 -14.95 4.68
CA ARG A 140 -8.57 -15.82 3.51
C ARG A 140 -8.45 -15.05 2.19
N ALA A 141 -8.58 -13.73 2.18
CA ALA A 141 -8.27 -12.89 1.02
C ALA A 141 -6.84 -12.29 1.10
N LEU A 142 -6.25 -12.22 2.29
CA LEU A 142 -4.91 -11.65 2.53
C LEU A 142 -3.75 -12.61 2.20
N TRP A 143 -4.02 -13.90 1.99
CA TRP A 143 -2.95 -14.87 1.71
C TRP A 143 -2.13 -14.50 0.47
N ALA A 144 -2.74 -13.91 -0.56
CA ALA A 144 -2.04 -13.53 -1.78
C ALA A 144 -1.02 -12.42 -1.51
N VAL A 145 -1.38 -11.47 -0.65
CA VAL A 145 -0.51 -10.36 -0.21
C VAL A 145 0.67 -10.89 0.58
N LEU A 146 0.40 -11.73 1.60
CA LEU A 146 1.42 -12.34 2.44
C LEU A 146 2.34 -13.26 1.63
N LEU A 147 1.78 -14.04 0.72
CA LEU A 147 2.54 -14.93 -0.16
C LEU A 147 3.43 -14.13 -1.10
N LEU A 148 2.94 -13.03 -1.69
CA LEU A 148 3.74 -12.19 -2.57
C LEU A 148 4.85 -11.46 -1.79
N PHE A 149 4.54 -10.95 -0.59
CA PHE A 149 5.53 -10.36 0.31
C PHE A 149 6.62 -11.35 0.70
N LEU A 150 6.25 -12.55 1.15
CA LEU A 150 7.19 -13.63 1.51
C LEU A 150 7.98 -14.12 0.30
N PHE A 151 7.36 -14.20 -0.88
CA PHE A 151 8.03 -14.62 -2.11
C PHE A 151 9.07 -13.59 -2.55
N VAL A 152 8.72 -12.30 -2.56
CA VAL A 152 9.63 -11.22 -2.97
C VAL A 152 10.77 -11.07 -1.97
N LEU A 153 10.47 -10.88 -0.68
CA LEU A 153 11.52 -10.70 0.32
C LEU A 153 12.29 -12.00 0.57
N GLY A 154 11.61 -13.14 0.65
CA GLY A 154 12.26 -14.43 0.82
C GLY A 154 13.14 -14.81 -0.36
N GLY A 155 12.75 -14.44 -1.59
CA GLY A 155 13.57 -14.65 -2.78
C GLY A 155 14.76 -13.70 -2.87
N ILE A 156 14.60 -12.43 -2.51
CA ILE A 156 15.69 -11.45 -2.45
C ILE A 156 16.70 -11.84 -1.35
N TYR A 157 16.24 -12.11 -0.11
CA TYR A 157 17.13 -12.49 0.99
C TYR A 157 17.69 -13.91 0.84
N GLY A 158 16.95 -14.80 0.19
CA GLY A 158 17.42 -16.15 -0.14
C GLY A 158 18.42 -16.18 -1.31
N GLY A 159 18.70 -15.04 -1.95
CA GLY A 159 19.60 -14.95 -3.09
C GLY A 159 19.09 -15.64 -4.35
N LEU A 160 17.80 -15.94 -4.42
CA LEU A 160 17.18 -16.65 -5.55
C LEU A 160 17.00 -15.73 -6.77
N PHE A 161 16.73 -14.44 -6.53
CA PHE A 161 16.59 -13.44 -7.58
C PHE A 161 16.88 -12.04 -7.03
N THR A 162 17.44 -11.18 -7.89
CA THR A 162 17.62 -9.75 -7.64
C THR A 162 16.26 -9.02 -7.66
N VAL A 163 16.22 -7.80 -7.12
CA VAL A 163 15.00 -6.99 -7.07
C VAL A 163 14.44 -6.74 -8.48
N GLN A 164 15.34 -6.56 -9.46
CA GLN A 164 15.01 -6.34 -10.86
C GLN A 164 14.40 -7.60 -11.48
N GLU A 165 14.96 -8.77 -11.22
CA GLU A 165 14.42 -10.05 -11.70
C GLU A 165 13.06 -10.36 -11.07
N ALA A 166 12.90 -10.11 -9.77
CA ALA A 166 11.63 -10.25 -9.06
C ALA A 166 10.53 -9.37 -9.68
N ALA A 167 10.86 -8.11 -9.98
CA ALA A 167 9.93 -7.17 -10.63
C ALA A 167 9.56 -7.63 -12.05
N GLY A 168 10.53 -8.10 -12.83
CA GLY A 168 10.30 -8.62 -14.19
C GLY A 168 9.41 -9.85 -14.22
N ILE A 169 9.68 -10.83 -13.35
CA ILE A 169 8.87 -12.05 -13.21
C ILE A 169 7.47 -11.70 -12.71
N GLY A 170 7.35 -10.81 -11.71
CA GLY A 170 6.05 -10.37 -11.17
C GLY A 170 5.19 -9.66 -12.21
N ALA A 171 5.75 -8.73 -12.98
CA ALA A 171 5.04 -8.02 -14.04
C ALA A 171 4.60 -8.97 -15.17
N SER A 172 5.52 -9.82 -15.63
CA SER A 172 5.25 -10.79 -16.70
C SER A 172 4.20 -11.82 -16.28
N GLY A 173 4.33 -12.38 -15.07
CA GLY A 173 3.36 -13.32 -14.51
C GLY A 173 1.98 -12.70 -14.34
N THR A 174 1.90 -11.46 -13.84
CA THR A 174 0.63 -10.73 -13.69
C THR A 174 -0.05 -10.50 -15.04
N LEU A 175 0.73 -10.11 -16.06
CA LEU A 175 0.24 -9.94 -17.43
C LEU A 175 -0.33 -11.26 -17.98
N VAL A 176 0.42 -12.36 -17.88
CA VAL A 176 0.00 -13.68 -18.36
C VAL A 176 -1.28 -14.13 -17.65
N ILE A 177 -1.31 -14.10 -16.31
CA ILE A 177 -2.47 -14.50 -15.52
C ILE A 177 -3.70 -13.69 -15.91
N GLY A 178 -3.52 -12.38 -16.10
CA GLY A 178 -4.61 -11.48 -16.41
C GLY A 178 -5.18 -11.65 -17.83
N VAL A 179 -4.32 -11.98 -18.81
CA VAL A 179 -4.73 -12.35 -20.17
C VAL A 179 -5.46 -13.70 -20.16
N VAL A 180 -4.89 -14.71 -19.50
CA VAL A 180 -5.50 -16.06 -19.40
C VAL A 180 -6.86 -16.02 -18.69
N ARG A 181 -7.03 -15.18 -17.66
CA ARG A 181 -8.31 -15.00 -16.97
C ARG A 181 -9.35 -14.20 -17.77
N GLY A 182 -9.01 -13.66 -18.95
CA GLY A 182 -9.90 -12.84 -19.77
C GLY A 182 -10.33 -11.52 -19.12
N ARG A 183 -9.65 -11.11 -18.04
CA ARG A 183 -9.96 -9.88 -17.29
C ARG A 183 -9.18 -8.66 -17.76
N LEU A 184 -8.08 -8.87 -18.50
CA LEU A 184 -7.36 -7.79 -19.16
C LEU A 184 -7.72 -7.73 -20.64
N ARG A 185 -8.30 -6.59 -21.05
CA ARG A 185 -8.39 -6.20 -22.47
C ARG A 185 -7.22 -5.26 -22.79
N TRP A 186 -7.01 -5.02 -24.08
CA TRP A 186 -5.98 -4.11 -24.56
C TRP A 186 -6.04 -2.72 -23.91
N ALA A 187 -7.24 -2.23 -23.60
CA ALA A 187 -7.44 -0.96 -22.91
C ALA A 187 -6.80 -0.94 -21.51
N GLN A 188 -6.98 -2.00 -20.71
CA GLN A 188 -6.39 -2.08 -19.37
C GLN A 188 -4.87 -2.23 -19.42
N ILE A 189 -4.35 -3.00 -20.38
CA ILE A 189 -2.91 -3.15 -20.59
C ILE A 189 -2.30 -1.78 -20.93
N ARG A 190 -2.90 -1.06 -21.88
CA ARG A 190 -2.46 0.28 -22.28
C ARG A 190 -2.51 1.26 -21.10
N ALA A 191 -3.57 1.22 -20.29
CA ALA A 191 -3.69 2.08 -19.11
C ALA A 191 -2.55 1.80 -18.10
N ALA A 192 -2.30 0.52 -17.79
CA ALA A 192 -1.21 0.13 -16.87
C ALA A 192 0.17 0.55 -17.39
N LEU A 193 0.43 0.42 -18.70
CA LEU A 193 1.68 0.87 -19.32
C LEU A 193 1.85 2.39 -19.27
N ILE A 194 0.78 3.16 -19.51
CA ILE A 194 0.80 4.62 -19.41
C ILE A 194 1.07 5.06 -17.96
N ASP A 195 0.44 4.41 -16.98
CA ASP A 195 0.67 4.71 -15.57
C ASP A 195 2.12 4.39 -15.16
N ALA A 196 2.65 3.24 -15.60
CA ALA A 196 4.05 2.88 -15.39
C ALA A 196 5.00 3.93 -16.02
N LEU A 197 4.77 4.30 -17.28
CA LEU A 197 5.55 5.33 -17.97
C LEU A 197 5.49 6.69 -17.26
N ARG A 198 4.32 7.09 -16.75
CA ARG A 198 4.15 8.35 -16.02
C ARG A 198 4.98 8.35 -14.74
N VAL A 199 4.92 7.27 -13.96
CA VAL A 199 5.72 7.13 -12.72
C VAL A 199 7.22 7.12 -13.04
N SER A 200 7.66 6.32 -14.03
CA SER A 200 9.06 6.27 -14.44
C SER A 200 9.57 7.60 -14.98
N SER A 201 8.78 8.32 -15.78
CA SER A 201 9.17 9.62 -16.35
C SER A 201 9.29 10.70 -15.28
N ALA A 202 8.37 10.72 -14.30
CA ALA A 202 8.45 11.62 -13.17
C ALA A 202 9.72 11.37 -12.34
N ILE A 203 10.02 10.09 -12.05
CA ILE A 203 11.23 9.69 -11.37
C ILE A 203 12.49 10.11 -12.14
N MET A 204 12.59 9.79 -13.43
CA MET A 204 13.76 10.14 -14.23
C MET A 204 13.97 11.65 -14.35
N THR A 205 12.89 12.42 -14.47
CA THR A 205 12.97 13.89 -14.48
C THR A 205 13.55 14.42 -13.16
N ILE A 206 13.11 13.88 -12.02
CA ILE A 206 13.63 14.25 -10.70
C ILE A 206 15.11 13.88 -10.60
N VAL A 207 15.51 12.70 -11.07
CA VAL A 207 16.90 12.24 -11.05
C VAL A 207 17.78 13.15 -11.92
N VAL A 208 17.37 13.46 -13.15
CA VAL A 208 18.09 14.38 -14.04
C VAL A 208 18.25 15.75 -13.37
N GLY A 209 17.18 16.28 -12.75
CA GLY A 209 17.26 17.52 -11.97
C GLY A 209 18.27 17.41 -10.83
N ALA A 210 18.21 16.34 -10.03
CA ALA A 210 19.12 16.12 -8.91
C ALA A 210 20.59 16.06 -9.35
N PHE A 211 20.90 15.41 -10.49
CA PHE A 211 22.26 15.39 -11.04
C PHE A 211 22.71 16.74 -11.57
N LEU A 212 21.84 17.53 -12.21
CA LEU A 212 22.18 18.85 -12.73
C LEU A 212 22.45 19.88 -11.63
N PHE A 213 21.74 19.80 -10.49
CA PHE A 213 21.90 20.71 -9.35
C PHE A 213 22.79 20.17 -8.22
N GLY A 214 23.27 18.93 -8.34
CA GLY A 214 24.15 18.28 -7.36
C GLY A 214 25.64 18.61 -7.53
N TYR A 215 26.00 19.36 -8.58
CA TYR A 215 27.29 20.01 -8.79
C TYR A 215 27.24 21.48 -8.36
#